data_AF-A0A368X5P9-F1
#
_entry.id   AF-A0A368X5P9-F1
#
_cell.length_a   1.000
_cell.length_b   1.000
_cell.length_c   1.000
_cell.angle_alpha   90.00
_cell.angle_beta   90.00
_cell.angle_gamma   90.00
#
_symmetry.space_group_name_H-M   'P 1'
#
loop_
_entity.id
_entity.type
_entity.pdbx_description
1 polymer ?
#
loop_
_entity_poly.entity_id
_entity_poly.type
_entity_poly.pdbx_seq_one_letter_code
_entity_poly.pdbx_strand_id
1 'polypeptide(L)'
;MPQAKKHGVLPLPKIPYQRVMSMPTIEIRFNERSTMPERLERRSEELGISVEQLVKRFISSGMQDFESDEGPAIPGESLEDFLVKNGAWKK
;
A
#
# COMPACT_ATOMS: atom_id res chain seq x y z
N MET A 1 12.82 -59.86 -9.20
CA MET A 1 12.06 -59.40 -8.02
C MET A 1 12.79 -58.20 -7.41
N PRO A 2 12.39 -56.94 -7.67
CA PRO A 2 13.03 -55.80 -7.03
C PRO A 2 12.40 -55.51 -5.66
N GLN A 3 13.25 -55.37 -4.64
CA GLN A 3 12.86 -54.96 -3.29
C GLN A 3 12.53 -53.47 -3.25
N ALA A 4 11.36 -53.12 -2.72
CA ALA A 4 10.91 -51.75 -2.56
C ALA A 4 11.73 -51.02 -1.47
N LYS A 5 12.57 -50.05 -1.87
CA LYS A 5 13.20 -49.10 -0.96
C LYS A 5 12.13 -48.11 -0.47
N LYS A 6 11.60 -48.33 0.74
CA LYS A 6 10.75 -47.37 1.44
C LYS A 6 11.56 -46.09 1.70
N HIS A 7 11.33 -45.06 0.90
CA HIS A 7 11.90 -43.73 1.15
C HIS A 7 11.14 -43.15 2.35
N GLY A 8 11.82 -43.06 3.49
CA GLY A 8 11.30 -42.39 4.67
C GLY A 8 11.15 -40.89 4.39
N VAL A 9 9.91 -40.41 4.41
CA VAL A 9 9.63 -38.97 4.37
C VAL A 9 10.00 -38.40 5.74
N LEU A 10 11.03 -37.56 5.78
CA LEU A 10 11.38 -36.81 6.98
C LEU A 10 10.22 -35.83 7.31
N PRO A 11 9.71 -35.79 8.54
CA PRO A 11 8.66 -34.85 8.90
C PRO A 11 9.19 -33.42 8.82
N LEU A 12 8.42 -32.54 8.17
CA LEU A 12 8.72 -31.12 8.08
C LEU A 12 8.76 -30.49 9.50
N PRO A 13 9.71 -29.57 9.77
CA PRO A 13 9.79 -28.91 11.05
C PRO A 13 8.51 -28.10 11.31
N LYS A 14 7.90 -28.28 12.48
CA LYS A 14 6.72 -27.54 12.93
C LYS A 14 7.15 -26.12 13.29
N ILE A 15 7.05 -25.21 12.33
CA ILE A 15 7.22 -23.78 12.60
C ILE A 15 6.02 -23.34 13.46
N PRO A 16 6.22 -22.74 14.64
CA PRO A 16 5.11 -22.19 15.41
C PRO A 16 4.45 -21.09 14.56
N TYR A 17 3.18 -21.27 14.24
CA TYR A 17 2.36 -20.27 13.57
C TYR A 17 2.38 -18.99 14.42
N GLN A 18 3.17 -18.00 14.00
CA GLN A 18 3.05 -16.65 14.54
C GLN A 18 1.60 -16.20 14.32
N ARG A 19 0.96 -15.80 15.41
CA ARG A 19 -0.36 -15.16 15.44
C ARG A 19 -0.38 -14.10 14.36
N VAL A 20 -1.13 -14.34 13.28
CA VAL A 20 -1.39 -13.32 12.26
C VAL A 20 -2.12 -12.20 12.99
N MET A 21 -1.39 -11.15 13.35
CA MET A 21 -2.03 -9.92 13.81
C MET A 21 -2.93 -9.49 12.65
N SER A 22 -4.24 -9.46 12.88
CA SER A 22 -5.21 -9.11 11.84
C SER A 22 -4.76 -7.80 11.20
N MET A 23 -4.37 -7.87 9.94
CA MET A 23 -3.97 -6.67 9.21
C MET A 23 -5.17 -5.69 9.22
N PRO A 24 -4.96 -4.42 9.59
CA PRO A 24 -6.04 -3.45 9.58
C PRO A 24 -6.63 -3.40 8.17
N THR A 25 -7.90 -3.75 8.06
CA THR A 25 -8.63 -3.70 6.80
C THR A 25 -9.30 -2.34 6.70
N ILE A 26 -8.99 -1.60 5.64
CA ILE A 26 -9.64 -0.31 5.35
C ILE A 26 -10.76 -0.60 4.36
N GLU A 27 -12.00 -0.33 4.75
CA GLU A 27 -13.17 -0.48 3.89
C GLU A 27 -13.39 0.81 3.08
N ILE A 28 -13.03 0.79 1.80
CA ILE A 28 -13.26 1.93 0.90
C ILE A 28 -14.61 1.74 0.21
N ARG A 29 -15.60 2.56 0.58
CA ARG A 29 -16.94 2.54 -0.03
C ARG A 29 -17.04 3.58 -1.13
N PHE A 30 -17.10 3.12 -2.38
CA PHE A 30 -17.41 3.98 -3.52
C PHE A 30 -18.92 3.98 -3.76
N ASN A 31 -19.51 5.16 -3.83
CA ASN A 31 -20.85 5.31 -4.37
C ASN A 31 -20.73 5.42 -5.90
N GLU A 32 -21.44 4.58 -6.64
CA GLU A 32 -21.43 4.59 -8.12
C GLU A 32 -21.87 5.96 -8.70
N ARG A 33 -22.67 6.73 -7.95
CA ARG A 33 -23.04 8.12 -8.27
C ARG A 33 -22.03 9.16 -7.78
N SER A 34 -21.00 8.78 -7.04
CA SER A 34 -19.91 9.70 -6.61
C SER A 34 -18.78 9.74 -7.63
N THR A 35 -18.51 8.65 -8.34
CA THR A 35 -17.76 8.68 -9.60
C THR A 35 -18.74 9.07 -10.69
N MET A 36 -18.96 10.38 -10.93
CA MET A 36 -19.86 10.84 -11.99
C MET A 36 -19.05 11.13 -13.27
N PRO A 37 -18.99 10.20 -14.24
CA PRO A 37 -18.51 10.48 -15.60
C PRO A 37 -19.14 11.76 -16.17
N GLU A 38 -20.45 11.92 -16.02
CA GLU A 38 -21.21 13.08 -16.48
C GLU A 38 -20.71 14.42 -15.92
N ARG A 39 -20.23 14.43 -14.65
CA ARG A 39 -19.66 15.65 -14.06
C ARG A 39 -18.27 15.95 -14.61
N LEU A 40 -17.48 14.91 -14.86
CA LEU A 40 -16.15 15.06 -15.48
C LEU A 40 -16.29 15.54 -16.93
N GLU A 41 -17.20 14.94 -17.69
CA GLU A 41 -17.52 15.32 -19.07
C GLU A 41 -17.97 16.78 -19.13
N ARG A 42 -19.01 17.16 -18.38
CA ARG A 42 -19.49 18.54 -18.32
C ARG A 42 -18.39 19.53 -17.92
N ARG A 43 -17.57 19.18 -16.92
CA ARG A 43 -16.49 20.06 -16.47
C ARG A 43 -15.35 20.16 -17.48
N SER A 44 -15.09 19.10 -18.24
CA SER A 44 -14.11 19.10 -19.32
C SER A 44 -14.57 19.96 -20.51
N GLU A 45 -15.87 19.92 -20.83
CA GLU A 45 -16.51 20.77 -21.83
C GLU A 45 -16.44 22.26 -21.45
N GLU A 46 -16.79 22.60 -20.21
CA GLU A 46 -16.70 23.97 -19.68
C GLU A 46 -15.27 24.55 -19.79
N LEU A 47 -14.26 23.69 -19.69
CA LEU A 47 -12.85 24.06 -19.71
C LEU A 47 -12.20 23.92 -21.10
N GLY A 48 -12.90 23.35 -22.08
CA GLY A 48 -12.37 23.08 -23.42
C GLY A 48 -11.20 22.09 -23.44
N ILE A 49 -11.17 21.13 -22.52
CA ILE A 49 -10.10 20.11 -22.38
C ILE A 49 -10.69 18.71 -22.43
N SER A 50 -9.85 17.68 -22.60
CA SER A 50 -10.32 16.29 -22.50
C SER A 50 -10.56 15.88 -21.04
N VAL A 51 -11.38 14.84 -20.83
CA VAL A 51 -11.58 14.24 -19.52
C VAL A 51 -10.25 13.72 -18.94
N GLU A 52 -9.36 13.13 -19.75
CA GLU A 52 -8.05 12.69 -19.23
C GLU A 52 -7.18 13.87 -18.78
N GLN A 53 -7.24 15.00 -19.46
CA GLN A 53 -6.53 16.22 -19.05
C GLN A 53 -7.10 16.78 -17.74
N LEU A 54 -8.42 16.73 -17.57
CA LEU A 54 -9.07 17.13 -16.32
C LEU A 54 -8.65 16.22 -15.16
N VAL A 55 -8.62 14.90 -15.36
CA VAL A 55 -8.16 13.93 -14.36
C VAL A 55 -6.70 14.18 -13.98
N LYS A 56 -5.82 14.38 -14.97
CA LYS A 56 -4.40 14.72 -14.72
C LYS A 56 -4.27 15.99 -13.89
N ARG A 57 -5.01 17.05 -14.24
CA ARG A 57 -5.01 18.31 -13.48
C ARG A 57 -5.47 18.11 -12.04
N PHE A 58 -6.51 17.30 -11.82
CA PHE A 58 -7.02 17.00 -10.49
C PHE A 58 -5.98 16.25 -9.64
N ILE A 59 -5.34 15.23 -10.22
CA ILE A 59 -4.26 14.48 -9.56
C ILE A 59 -3.08 15.41 -9.26
N SER A 60 -2.58 16.15 -10.26
CA SER A 60 -1.43 17.05 -10.08
C SER A 60 -1.70 18.13 -9.02
N SER A 61 -2.91 18.68 -8.97
CA SER A 61 -3.30 19.65 -7.94
C SER A 61 -3.38 19.01 -6.55
N GLY A 62 -3.94 17.80 -6.44
CA GLY A 62 -3.99 17.08 -5.16
C GLY A 62 -2.62 16.60 -4.67
N MET A 63 -1.69 16.39 -5.60
CA MET A 63 -0.30 15.99 -5.32
C MET A 63 0.63 17.20 -5.15
N GLN A 64 0.15 18.44 -5.30
CA GLN A 64 1.00 19.63 -5.26
C GLN A 64 1.61 19.89 -3.88
N ASP A 65 0.89 19.50 -2.81
CA ASP A 65 1.38 19.55 -1.43
C ASP A 65 1.96 18.21 -0.96
N PHE A 66 1.98 17.21 -1.85
CA PHE A 66 2.65 15.93 -1.60
C PHE A 66 4.15 16.14 -1.86
N GLU A 67 4.78 16.99 -1.04
CA GLU A 67 6.23 17.01 -0.92
C GLU A 67 6.72 15.61 -0.55
N SER A 68 7.90 15.25 -1.05
CA SER A 68 8.56 13.96 -0.84
C SER A 68 8.38 13.44 0.58
N ASP A 69 8.39 12.11 0.77
CA ASP A 69 8.48 11.42 2.07
C ASP A 69 9.75 11.79 2.90
N GLU A 70 10.41 12.90 2.59
CA GLU A 70 11.36 13.64 3.43
C GLU A 70 10.61 14.36 4.57
N GLY A 71 9.81 13.61 5.32
CA GLY A 71 9.54 14.00 6.71
C GLY A 71 10.88 14.14 7.46
N PRO A 72 10.93 14.79 8.64
CA PRO A 72 12.15 15.03 9.41
C PRO A 72 12.75 13.74 10.03
N ALA A 73 12.66 12.62 9.31
CA ALA A 73 13.08 11.33 9.75
C ALA A 73 14.60 11.22 9.68
N ILE A 74 15.20 10.87 10.81
CA ILE A 74 16.64 10.66 10.93
C ILE A 74 16.94 9.22 10.44
N PRO A 75 17.80 9.02 9.42
CA PRO A 75 18.14 7.69 8.94
C PRO A 75 18.88 6.86 10.01
N GLY A 76 18.61 5.56 10.03
CA GLY A 76 19.25 4.60 10.94
C GLY A 76 20.11 3.59 10.19
N GLU A 77 21.08 2.99 10.90
CA GLU A 77 21.90 1.88 10.37
C GLU A 77 21.16 0.53 10.40
N SER A 78 20.06 0.44 11.15
CA SER A 78 19.09 -0.66 11.16
C SER A 78 17.67 -0.13 11.37
N LEU A 79 16.66 -1.00 11.23
CA LEU A 79 15.27 -0.66 11.48
C LEU A 79 15.04 -0.22 12.94
N GLU A 80 15.66 -0.92 13.89
CA GLU A 80 15.58 -0.58 15.32
C GLU A 80 16.21 0.79 15.59
N ASP A 81 17.38 1.06 15.00
CA ASP A 81 18.07 2.35 15.13
C ASP A 81 17.23 3.50 14.54
N PHE A 82 16.62 3.29 13.37
CA PHE A 82 15.68 4.24 12.78
C PHE A 82 14.50 4.54 13.71
N LEU A 83 13.88 3.52 14.31
CA LEU A 83 12.71 3.71 15.19
C LEU A 83 13.08 4.41 16.51
N VAL A 84 14.27 4.16 17.05
CA VAL A 84 14.78 4.84 18.25
C VAL A 84 15.10 6.30 17.95
N LYS A 85 15.84 6.58 16.86
CA LYS A 85 16.21 7.94 16.44
C LYS A 85 15.01 8.82 16.15
N ASN A 86 13.92 8.23 15.64
CA ASN A 86 12.67 8.92 15.35
C ASN A 86 11.64 8.86 16.50
N GLY A 87 12.05 8.40 17.69
CA GLY A 87 11.21 8.43 18.90
C GLY A 87 10.00 7.47 18.90
N ALA A 88 9.91 6.57 17.93
CA ALA A 88 8.84 5.59 17.80
C ALA A 88 9.04 4.37 18.74
N TRP A 89 10.26 4.16 19.25
CA TRP A 89 10.59 3.08 20.16
C TRP A 89 11.45 3.59 21.33
N LYS A 90 11.05 3.31 22.57
CA LYS A 90 11.88 3.50 23.77
C LYS A 90 12.45 2.15 24.22
N LYS A 91 13.77 2.07 24.35
CA LYS A 91 14.45 0.90 24.90
C LYS A 91 14.02 0.63 26.33
#